data_AF-A0A8T0MZP7-F1
#
_entry.id   AF-A0A8T0MZP7-F1
#
_cell.length_a   1.000
_cell.length_b   1.000
_cell.length_c   1.000
_cell.angle_alpha   90.00
_cell.angle_beta   90.00
_cell.angle_gamma   90.00
#
_symmetry.space_group_name_H-M   'P 1'
#
loop_
_entity.id
_entity.type
_entity.pdbx_description
1 polymer ?
#
loop_
_entity_poly.entity_id
_entity_poly.type
_entity_poly.pdbx_seq_one_letter_code
_entity_poly.pdbx_strand_id
1 'polypeptide(L)'
;MLSLRPPHTTFPRTSQWLRWGRQGGAAAPHCLGATGPGSVSFPILVNGCTGNMGLSVAEAAVLRGLHLVPVSFSSREKVKRTIQVGQTDIRIYGPSAREDVLSSVADEFPDVIVLDYTAPDSVNSNAELYCKLGLPFVMGTTGGNRQLLYKSVQDSKNYALISPQMGKQVVAFVALMRIFGEQFPGAYSGYHLEVLESHQASKKDTSGTAKDVIACFEKLGVPYDMNKMVKIRDPEQQLEMVGVPEEHIEGHAFHLYHLTSSDDSVSFEFQHNVCGRSIYAEGTIDAAIFLHRKVQSKDSKRIYNMEDVLREGYMR
;
A
#
# COMPACT_ATOMS: atom_id res chain seq x y z
N MET A 1 -45.35 40.52 9.54
CA MET A 1 -46.31 39.46 9.19
C MET A 1 -45.52 38.25 8.74
N LEU A 2 -45.68 37.13 9.44
CA LEU A 2 -45.18 35.81 9.04
C LEU A 2 -45.76 35.40 7.67
N SER A 3 -44.96 34.76 6.83
CA SER A 3 -45.42 33.69 5.93
C SER A 3 -44.25 32.78 5.55
N LEU A 4 -44.55 31.49 5.52
CA LEU A 4 -43.67 30.32 5.54
C LEU A 4 -43.19 29.89 4.14
N ARG A 5 -41.93 29.39 4.04
CA ARG A 5 -41.51 28.12 3.39
C ARG A 5 -39.96 27.99 3.33
N PRO A 6 -39.36 26.85 3.70
CA PRO A 6 -38.03 26.41 3.25
C PRO A 6 -38.19 25.36 2.10
N PRO A 7 -37.12 24.83 1.46
CA PRO A 7 -35.69 25.18 1.45
C PRO A 7 -35.11 25.40 0.03
N HIS A 8 -33.99 26.11 -0.11
CA HIS A 8 -33.12 26.00 -1.29
C HIS A 8 -31.64 26.05 -0.88
N THR A 9 -31.06 24.88 -0.68
CA THR A 9 -29.62 24.64 -0.85
C THR A 9 -29.37 24.45 -2.35
N THR A 10 -29.23 25.55 -3.09
CA THR A 10 -28.74 25.51 -4.46
C THR A 10 -27.22 25.59 -4.44
N PHE A 11 -26.56 24.44 -4.50
CA PHE A 11 -25.23 24.37 -5.13
C PHE A 11 -25.39 24.79 -6.60
N PRO A 12 -24.46 25.59 -7.18
CA PRO A 12 -24.53 25.94 -8.58
C PRO A 12 -24.45 24.67 -9.43
N ARG A 13 -25.39 24.51 -10.37
CA ARG A 13 -25.47 23.42 -11.35
C ARG A 13 -24.34 23.41 -12.41
N THR A 14 -23.21 24.03 -12.10
CA THR A 14 -22.01 24.06 -12.94
C THR A 14 -20.81 23.69 -12.09
N SER A 15 -20.82 22.47 -11.56
CA SER A 15 -19.63 21.88 -10.99
C SER A 15 -19.08 20.90 -12.05
N GLN A 16 -17.84 21.13 -12.50
CA GLN A 16 -17.20 20.31 -13.54
C GLN A 16 -17.11 18.81 -13.15
N TRP A 17 -17.31 18.50 -11.86
CA TRP A 17 -17.34 17.15 -11.29
C TRP A 17 -18.36 16.19 -11.91
N LEU A 18 -19.50 16.69 -12.43
CA LEU A 18 -20.54 15.83 -13.03
C LEU A 18 -20.19 15.33 -14.45
N ARG A 19 -19.15 15.91 -15.11
CA ARG A 19 -18.74 15.49 -16.46
C ARG A 19 -17.68 14.39 -16.48
N TRP A 20 -17.05 14.06 -15.36
CA TRP A 20 -15.86 13.19 -15.35
C TRP A 20 -16.14 11.72 -15.04
N GLY A 21 -17.33 11.36 -14.54
CA GLY A 21 -17.74 9.97 -14.32
C GLY A 21 -18.28 9.22 -15.56
N ARG A 22 -18.29 9.83 -16.76
CA ARG A 22 -18.91 9.25 -17.97
C ARG A 22 -18.02 9.22 -19.22
N GLN A 23 -16.70 9.29 -19.07
CA GLN A 23 -15.82 8.73 -20.10
C GLN A 23 -15.40 7.37 -19.59
N GLY A 24 -15.89 6.32 -20.25
CA GLY A 24 -15.76 4.93 -19.81
C GLY A 24 -14.36 4.63 -19.33
N GLY A 25 -14.22 4.50 -18.00
CA GLY A 25 -13.01 3.95 -17.40
C GLY A 25 -12.79 2.60 -18.04
N ALA A 26 -11.69 2.48 -18.79
CA ALA A 26 -11.27 1.19 -19.30
C ALA A 26 -11.25 0.23 -18.11
N ALA A 27 -12.03 -0.86 -18.22
CA ALA A 27 -12.04 -1.91 -17.23
C ALA A 27 -10.58 -2.26 -16.89
N ALA A 28 -10.26 -2.33 -15.59
CA ALA A 28 -8.94 -2.73 -15.14
C ALA A 28 -8.56 -4.02 -15.87
N PRO A 29 -7.46 -4.05 -16.64
CA PRO A 29 -7.14 -5.21 -17.46
C PRO A 29 -6.94 -6.40 -16.53
N HIS A 30 -7.62 -7.51 -16.82
CA HIS A 30 -7.28 -8.81 -16.26
C HIS A 30 -5.80 -9.06 -16.56
N CYS A 31 -4.97 -9.12 -15.51
CA CYS A 31 -3.57 -9.46 -15.61
C CYS A 31 -3.45 -10.90 -16.12
N LEU A 32 -3.34 -11.07 -17.43
CA LEU A 32 -2.92 -12.32 -18.06
C LEU A 32 -1.48 -12.60 -17.63
N GLY A 33 -1.27 -13.77 -17.02
CA GLY A 33 0.02 -14.20 -16.52
C GLY A 33 1.03 -14.33 -17.65
N ALA A 34 1.96 -13.39 -17.74
CA ALA A 34 3.22 -13.60 -18.44
C ALA A 34 4.10 -14.48 -17.55
N THR A 35 4.41 -15.70 -18.01
CA THR A 35 5.40 -16.57 -17.38
C THR A 35 6.80 -16.05 -17.70
N GLY A 36 7.32 -15.21 -16.80
CA GLY A 36 8.72 -14.76 -16.78
C GLY A 36 9.69 -15.84 -16.28
N PRO A 37 11.02 -15.57 -16.36
CA PRO A 37 12.07 -16.58 -16.29
C PRO A 37 12.27 -17.18 -14.89
N GLY A 38 12.28 -18.52 -14.81
CA GLY A 38 12.65 -19.33 -13.64
C GLY A 38 11.72 -19.15 -12.44
N SER A 39 10.86 -20.12 -12.14
CA SER A 39 10.02 -20.07 -10.94
C SER A 39 10.89 -20.02 -9.68
N VAL A 40 11.04 -18.82 -9.11
CA VAL A 40 11.70 -18.63 -7.82
C VAL A 40 10.75 -19.18 -6.76
N SER A 41 11.15 -20.27 -6.10
CA SER A 41 10.38 -20.92 -5.03
C SER A 41 11.22 -20.94 -3.75
N PHE A 42 10.83 -20.14 -2.77
CA PHE A 42 11.42 -20.13 -1.42
C PHE A 42 10.30 -20.03 -0.37
N PRO A 43 10.57 -20.47 0.88
CA PRO A 43 9.58 -20.40 1.95
C PRO A 43 9.24 -18.95 2.31
N ILE A 44 7.95 -18.68 2.46
CA ILE A 44 7.46 -17.42 3.01
C ILE A 44 6.50 -17.67 4.15
N LEU A 45 6.62 -16.88 5.21
CA LEU A 45 5.66 -16.85 6.30
C LEU A 45 4.88 -15.54 6.22
N VAL A 46 3.56 -15.61 6.09
CA VAL A 46 2.72 -14.41 6.10
C VAL A 46 2.14 -14.23 7.50
N ASN A 47 2.63 -13.24 8.23
CA ASN A 47 2.08 -12.88 9.53
C ASN A 47 0.91 -11.90 9.35
N GLY A 48 -0.24 -12.22 9.95
CA GLY A 48 -1.47 -11.45 9.81
C GLY A 48 -2.48 -12.02 8.80
N CYS A 49 -2.43 -13.32 8.48
CA CYS A 49 -3.38 -13.98 7.56
C CYS A 49 -4.85 -13.91 8.01
N THR A 50 -5.14 -13.56 9.28
CA THR A 50 -6.52 -13.30 9.72
C THR A 50 -7.10 -12.00 9.19
N GLY A 51 -6.27 -11.07 8.69
CA GLY A 51 -6.69 -9.80 8.10
C GLY A 51 -6.71 -9.86 6.57
N ASN A 52 -7.52 -8.99 5.96
CA ASN A 52 -7.72 -8.98 4.50
C ASN A 52 -6.43 -8.81 3.70
N MET A 53 -5.48 -7.98 4.19
CA MET A 53 -4.22 -7.76 3.48
C MET A 53 -3.27 -8.97 3.58
N GLY A 54 -3.10 -9.53 4.78
CA GLY A 54 -2.29 -10.75 4.96
C GLY A 54 -2.84 -11.91 4.13
N LEU A 55 -4.16 -12.09 4.09
CA LEU A 55 -4.80 -13.09 3.24
C LEU A 55 -4.51 -12.88 1.75
N SER A 56 -4.71 -11.66 1.23
CA SER A 56 -4.40 -11.36 -0.18
C SER A 56 -2.91 -11.56 -0.53
N VAL A 57 -1.99 -11.31 0.41
CA VAL A 57 -0.56 -11.58 0.22
C VAL A 57 -0.29 -13.09 0.16
N ALA A 58 -0.89 -13.87 1.06
CA ALA A 58 -0.77 -15.32 1.06
C ALA A 58 -1.34 -15.95 -0.23
N GLU A 59 -2.47 -15.45 -0.72
CA GLU A 59 -3.05 -15.87 -2.00
C GLU A 59 -2.13 -15.53 -3.18
N ALA A 60 -1.61 -14.29 -3.23
CA ALA A 60 -0.68 -13.87 -4.27
C ALA A 60 0.59 -14.73 -4.27
N ALA A 61 1.11 -15.08 -3.10
CA ALA A 61 2.27 -15.95 -2.97
C ALA A 61 2.05 -17.33 -3.58
N VAL A 62 0.94 -17.99 -3.26
CA VAL A 62 0.57 -19.29 -3.83
C VAL A 62 0.42 -19.19 -5.34
N LEU A 63 -0.23 -18.14 -5.84
CA LEU A 63 -0.39 -17.89 -7.28
C LEU A 63 0.95 -17.67 -7.99
N ARG A 64 1.98 -17.18 -7.30
CA ARG A 64 3.35 -16.99 -7.84
C ARG A 64 4.28 -18.18 -7.58
N GLY A 65 3.78 -19.28 -7.04
CA GLY A 65 4.57 -20.49 -6.80
C GLY A 65 5.57 -20.38 -5.66
N LEU A 66 5.39 -19.42 -4.73
CA LEU A 66 6.16 -19.37 -3.49
C LEU A 66 5.65 -20.43 -2.51
N HIS A 67 6.56 -20.95 -1.68
CA HIS A 67 6.21 -21.95 -0.68
C HIS A 67 5.63 -21.27 0.56
N LEU A 68 4.31 -21.30 0.69
CA LEU A 68 3.64 -20.74 1.85
C LEU A 68 3.81 -21.64 3.09
N VAL A 69 4.52 -21.16 4.10
CA VAL A 69 4.70 -21.84 5.39
C VAL A 69 3.34 -21.93 6.11
N PRO A 70 2.91 -23.10 6.62
CA PRO A 70 1.57 -23.33 7.16
C PRO A 70 1.34 -22.75 8.57
N VAL A 71 1.91 -21.57 8.85
CA VAL A 71 1.89 -20.91 10.16
C VAL A 71 1.60 -19.42 9.97
N SER A 72 0.76 -18.86 10.84
CA SER A 72 0.60 -17.41 11.01
C SER A 72 0.24 -17.11 12.46
N PHE A 73 0.25 -15.82 12.84
CA PHE A 73 0.01 -15.40 14.22
C PHE A 73 -1.18 -14.44 14.31
N SER A 74 -1.82 -14.46 15.47
CA SER A 74 -2.84 -13.49 15.86
C SER A 74 -2.38 -12.69 17.07
N SER A 75 -2.91 -11.49 17.23
CA SER A 75 -2.77 -10.72 18.47
C SER A 75 -3.60 -11.27 19.64
N ARG A 76 -4.47 -12.27 19.39
CA ARG A 76 -5.35 -12.89 20.40
C ARG A 76 -4.85 -14.30 20.76
N GLU A 77 -4.88 -14.63 22.05
CA GLU A 77 -4.37 -15.92 22.56
C GLU A 77 -5.22 -17.13 22.16
N LYS A 78 -6.54 -17.00 22.23
CA LYS A 78 -7.48 -18.11 22.02
C LYS A 78 -8.00 -18.11 20.58
N VAL A 79 -7.09 -18.26 19.61
CA VAL A 79 -7.48 -18.44 18.20
C VAL A 79 -7.23 -19.89 17.81
N LYS A 80 -8.27 -20.73 17.89
CA LYS A 80 -8.27 -22.07 17.27
C LYS A 80 -8.87 -21.95 15.87
N ARG A 81 -8.11 -21.35 14.95
CA ARG A 81 -8.53 -21.15 13.56
C ARG A 81 -7.45 -21.69 12.63
N THR A 82 -7.90 -22.39 11.60
CA THR A 82 -7.11 -22.70 10.41
C THR A 82 -7.68 -21.88 9.26
N ILE A 83 -6.82 -21.32 8.42
CA ILE A 83 -7.21 -20.59 7.21
C ILE A 83 -6.65 -21.35 6.02
N GLN A 84 -7.53 -21.77 5.11
CA GLN A 84 -7.13 -22.43 3.88
C GLN A 84 -6.74 -21.38 2.84
N VAL A 85 -5.54 -21.49 2.27
CA VAL A 85 -5.08 -20.66 1.15
C VAL A 85 -4.52 -21.59 0.07
N GLY A 86 -5.23 -21.70 -1.05
CA GLY A 86 -4.95 -22.72 -2.05
C GLY A 86 -5.05 -24.13 -1.44
N GLN A 87 -3.95 -24.87 -1.46
CA GLN A 87 -3.85 -26.21 -0.88
C GLN A 87 -3.21 -26.23 0.52
N THR A 88 -2.85 -25.06 1.06
CA THR A 88 -2.16 -24.94 2.34
C THR A 88 -3.12 -24.56 3.46
N ASP A 89 -3.14 -25.37 4.53
CA ASP A 89 -3.85 -25.08 5.77
C ASP A 89 -2.94 -24.30 6.72
N ILE A 90 -3.18 -22.99 6.85
CA ILE A 90 -2.41 -22.11 7.73
C ILE A 90 -2.98 -22.18 9.14
N ARG A 91 -2.19 -22.69 10.08
CA ARG A 91 -2.55 -22.69 11.49
C ARG A 91 -2.23 -21.35 12.15
N ILE A 92 -3.23 -20.78 12.84
CA ILE A 92 -3.08 -19.51 13.55
C ILE A 92 -2.68 -19.78 15.01
N TYR A 93 -1.57 -19.18 15.45
CA TYR A 93 -1.07 -19.26 16.82
C TYR A 93 -1.30 -17.94 17.57
N GLY A 94 -1.49 -18.03 18.89
CA GLY A 94 -1.54 -16.88 19.79
C GLY A 94 -0.15 -16.33 20.11
N PRO A 95 -0.06 -15.14 20.73
CA PRO A 95 1.20 -14.49 21.01
C PRO A 95 2.08 -15.26 22.00
N SER A 96 1.53 -16.08 22.92
CA SER A 96 2.35 -16.86 23.86
C SER A 96 3.21 -17.93 23.20
N ALA A 97 2.76 -18.49 22.07
CA ALA A 97 3.49 -19.52 21.32
C ALA A 97 4.37 -18.93 20.21
N ARG A 98 4.36 -17.60 20.02
CA ARG A 98 4.93 -16.94 18.83
C ARG A 98 6.43 -17.17 18.68
N GLU A 99 7.19 -17.05 19.77
CA GLU A 99 8.64 -17.21 19.73
C GLU A 99 9.05 -18.67 19.45
N ASP A 100 8.51 -19.63 20.20
CA ASP A 100 8.83 -21.06 20.04
C ASP A 100 8.47 -21.58 18.64
N VAL A 101 7.31 -21.16 18.12
CA VAL A 101 6.85 -21.55 16.78
C VAL A 101 7.70 -20.89 15.71
N LEU A 102 8.03 -19.60 15.83
CA LEU A 102 8.93 -18.94 14.85
C LEU A 102 10.34 -19.52 14.88
N SER A 103 10.85 -19.90 16.05
CA SER A 103 12.14 -20.60 16.15
C SER A 103 12.09 -21.93 15.41
N SER A 104 11.03 -22.72 15.62
CA SER A 104 10.84 -24.00 14.92
C SER A 104 10.72 -23.81 13.39
N VAL A 105 10.03 -22.75 12.95
CA VAL A 105 9.94 -22.37 11.53
C VAL A 105 11.31 -21.99 10.97
N ALA A 106 12.13 -21.27 11.74
CA ALA A 106 13.48 -20.90 11.31
C ALA A 106 14.37 -22.13 11.11
N ASP A 107 14.24 -23.13 11.98
CA ASP A 107 14.98 -24.39 11.89
C ASP A 107 14.51 -25.25 10.69
N GLU A 108 13.20 -25.31 10.43
CA GLU A 108 12.63 -26.08 9.32
C GLU A 108 12.79 -25.40 7.95
N PHE A 109 12.75 -24.06 7.94
CA PHE A 109 12.79 -23.22 6.74
C PHE A 109 13.89 -22.14 6.84
N PRO A 110 15.18 -22.50 6.70
CA PRO A 110 16.30 -21.58 6.92
C PRO A 110 16.35 -20.37 5.97
N ASP A 111 15.71 -20.47 4.80
CA ASP A 111 15.62 -19.39 3.80
C ASP A 111 14.30 -18.60 3.87
N VAL A 112 13.53 -18.72 4.96
CA VAL A 112 12.21 -18.11 5.08
C VAL A 112 12.26 -16.59 5.10
N ILE A 113 11.36 -15.95 4.34
CA ILE A 113 11.10 -14.51 4.44
C ILE A 113 9.76 -14.30 5.14
N VAL A 114 9.75 -13.49 6.20
CA VAL A 114 8.51 -13.13 6.92
C VAL A 114 7.86 -11.90 6.27
N LEU A 115 6.58 -11.99 5.90
CA LEU A 115 5.79 -10.86 5.39
C LEU A 115 4.84 -10.40 6.50
N ASP A 116 5.04 -9.19 7.01
CA ASP A 116 4.29 -8.65 8.16
C ASP A 116 3.22 -7.66 7.72
N TYR A 117 1.95 -8.09 7.89
CA TYR A 117 0.73 -7.30 7.74
C TYR A 117 -0.17 -7.47 8.96
N THR A 118 0.28 -6.91 10.08
CA THR A 118 -0.37 -7.02 11.39
C THR A 118 -1.08 -5.71 11.76
N ALA A 119 -0.73 -5.11 12.89
CA ALA A 119 -1.33 -3.88 13.40
C ALA A 119 -0.25 -2.91 13.88
N PRO A 120 -0.52 -1.59 13.93
CA PRO A 120 0.45 -0.58 14.36
C PRO A 120 1.13 -0.91 15.69
N ASP A 121 0.38 -1.41 16.67
CA ASP A 121 0.89 -1.73 18.01
C ASP A 121 1.78 -2.99 18.03
N SER A 122 1.72 -3.82 16.98
CA SER A 122 2.53 -5.04 16.85
C SER A 122 3.84 -4.81 16.11
N VAL A 123 4.00 -3.69 15.38
CA VAL A 123 5.16 -3.39 14.52
C VAL A 123 6.49 -3.60 15.25
N ASN A 124 6.68 -2.94 16.39
CA ASN A 124 7.96 -2.95 17.08
C ASN A 124 8.27 -4.31 17.72
N SER A 125 7.29 -4.94 18.37
CA SER A 125 7.50 -6.25 19.03
C SER A 125 7.70 -7.39 18.03
N ASN A 126 7.04 -7.33 16.87
CA ASN A 126 7.26 -8.27 15.78
C ASN A 126 8.67 -8.10 15.20
N ALA A 127 9.07 -6.86 14.89
CA ALA A 127 10.40 -6.60 14.34
C ALA A 127 11.53 -7.00 15.30
N GLU A 128 11.37 -6.73 16.60
CA GLU A 128 12.31 -7.18 17.63
C GLU A 128 12.46 -8.70 17.64
N LEU A 129 11.35 -9.44 17.55
CA LEU A 129 11.36 -10.90 17.49
C LEU A 129 12.02 -11.42 16.22
N TYR A 130 11.71 -10.85 15.04
CA TYR A 130 12.36 -11.24 13.79
C TYR A 130 13.86 -10.98 13.84
N CYS A 131 14.28 -9.84 14.40
CA CYS A 131 15.69 -9.50 14.59
C CYS A 131 16.39 -10.45 15.57
N LYS A 132 15.73 -10.81 16.68
CA LYS A 132 16.23 -11.77 17.68
C LYS A 132 16.48 -13.14 17.07
N LEU A 133 15.60 -13.59 16.17
CA LEU A 133 15.71 -14.88 15.48
C LEU A 133 16.51 -14.81 14.17
N GLY A 134 17.00 -13.64 13.76
CA GLY A 134 17.74 -13.45 12.51
C GLY A 134 16.90 -13.68 11.23
N LEU A 135 15.57 -13.58 11.32
CA LEU A 135 14.65 -13.82 10.23
C LEU A 135 14.54 -12.59 9.32
N PRO A 136 14.88 -12.68 8.02
CA PRO A 136 14.64 -11.58 7.09
C PRO A 136 13.14 -11.30 6.96
N PHE A 137 12.77 -10.02 6.87
CA PHE A 137 11.35 -9.67 6.82
C PHE A 137 10.99 -8.48 5.92
N VAL A 138 9.78 -8.53 5.37
CA VAL A 138 9.12 -7.45 4.65
C VAL A 138 8.03 -6.88 5.55
N MET A 139 8.14 -5.61 5.93
CA MET A 139 7.16 -4.94 6.79
C MET A 139 6.29 -3.98 5.99
N GLY A 140 5.07 -4.43 5.68
CA GLY A 140 4.01 -3.61 5.09
C GLY A 140 3.13 -2.91 6.12
N THR A 141 3.16 -3.36 7.38
CA THR A 141 2.41 -2.76 8.49
C THR A 141 2.84 -1.30 8.73
N THR A 142 1.86 -0.39 8.61
CA THR A 142 2.02 1.04 8.90
C THR A 142 1.90 1.34 10.40
N GLY A 143 2.33 2.52 10.83
CA GLY A 143 2.30 2.93 12.23
C GLY A 143 3.43 2.31 13.05
N GLY A 144 3.23 2.26 14.38
CA GLY A 144 4.27 1.92 15.34
C GLY A 144 5.34 3.01 15.48
N ASN A 145 6.33 2.78 16.33
CA ASN A 145 7.49 3.65 16.46
C ASN A 145 8.49 3.33 15.33
N ARG A 146 8.47 4.13 14.27
CA ARG A 146 9.30 3.90 13.07
C ARG A 146 10.79 4.03 13.38
N GLN A 147 11.17 4.99 14.21
CA GLN A 147 12.56 5.21 14.59
C GLN A 147 13.12 3.98 15.33
N LEU A 148 12.35 3.44 16.27
CA LEU A 148 12.70 2.21 16.98
C LEU A 148 12.76 1.01 16.02
N LEU A 149 11.81 0.87 15.10
CA LEU A 149 11.82 -0.19 14.09
C LEU A 149 13.13 -0.17 13.27
N TYR A 150 13.49 0.98 12.70
CA TYR A 150 14.73 1.10 11.93
C TYR A 150 15.98 0.82 12.78
N LYS A 151 15.99 1.33 14.03
CA LYS A 151 17.09 1.10 14.96
C LYS A 151 17.28 -0.39 15.29
N SER A 152 16.20 -1.12 15.60
CA SER A 152 16.25 -2.55 15.90
C SER A 152 16.83 -3.38 14.75
N VAL A 153 16.42 -3.07 13.51
CA VAL A 153 16.95 -3.76 12.32
C VAL A 153 18.42 -3.40 12.08
N GLN A 154 18.79 -2.14 12.27
CA GLN A 154 20.16 -1.69 12.08
C GLN A 154 21.11 -2.34 13.11
N ASP A 155 20.74 -2.33 14.38
CA ASP A 155 21.56 -2.86 15.48
C ASP A 155 21.74 -4.38 15.37
N SER A 156 20.69 -5.10 14.93
CA SER A 156 20.75 -6.56 14.70
C SER A 156 21.39 -6.95 13.37
N LYS A 157 21.63 -6.00 12.46
CA LYS A 157 22.12 -6.22 11.09
C LYS A 157 21.24 -7.18 10.28
N ASN A 158 19.96 -7.24 10.61
CA ASN A 158 19.00 -8.12 9.96
C ASN A 158 18.62 -7.58 8.56
N TYR A 159 18.30 -8.48 7.63
CA TYR A 159 17.79 -8.06 6.32
C TYR A 159 16.31 -7.69 6.45
N ALA A 160 15.96 -6.46 6.10
CA ALA A 160 14.57 -6.05 6.10
C ALA A 160 14.22 -5.16 4.90
N LEU A 161 13.01 -5.32 4.39
CA LEU A 161 12.39 -4.34 3.51
C LEU A 161 11.24 -3.68 4.26
N ILE A 162 11.34 -2.37 4.45
CA ILE A 162 10.36 -1.60 5.21
C ILE A 162 9.74 -0.58 4.27
N SER A 163 8.44 -0.72 4.00
CA SER A 163 7.72 0.26 3.16
C SER A 163 6.29 0.44 3.63
N PRO A 164 5.85 1.67 3.95
CA PRO A 164 4.45 1.95 4.32
C PRO A 164 3.51 1.96 3.10
N GLN A 165 4.06 1.97 1.88
CA GLN A 165 3.32 1.88 0.62
C GLN A 165 3.90 0.72 -0.20
N MET A 166 3.12 -0.34 -0.35
CA MET A 166 3.55 -1.55 -1.05
C MET A 166 3.06 -1.63 -2.50
N GLY A 167 2.19 -0.70 -2.92
CA GLY A 167 1.79 -0.58 -4.32
C GLY A 167 2.91 0.06 -5.14
N LYS A 168 3.81 -0.76 -5.67
CA LYS A 168 5.08 -0.29 -6.27
C LYS A 168 4.88 0.73 -7.40
N GLN A 169 3.81 0.62 -8.19
CA GLN A 169 3.51 1.57 -9.26
C GLN A 169 3.11 2.94 -8.71
N VAL A 170 2.38 2.98 -7.58
CA VAL A 170 2.08 4.23 -6.88
C VAL A 170 3.36 4.84 -6.29
N VAL A 171 4.27 4.01 -5.75
CA VAL A 171 5.59 4.48 -5.31
C VAL A 171 6.39 5.08 -6.46
N ALA A 172 6.38 4.45 -7.63
CA ALA A 172 7.07 4.95 -8.82
C ALA A 172 6.50 6.31 -9.26
N PHE A 173 5.18 6.49 -9.23
CA PHE A 173 4.53 7.78 -9.50
C PHE A 173 4.96 8.86 -8.49
N VAL A 174 4.97 8.56 -7.19
CA VAL A 174 5.43 9.52 -6.16
C VAL A 174 6.91 9.87 -6.39
N ALA A 175 7.76 8.90 -6.70
CA ALA A 175 9.17 9.13 -7.00
C ALA A 175 9.35 10.03 -8.24
N LEU A 176 8.55 9.82 -9.29
CA LEU A 176 8.51 10.69 -10.47
C LEU A 176 8.15 12.13 -10.08
N MET A 177 7.07 12.32 -9.31
CA MET A 177 6.63 13.65 -8.87
C MET A 177 7.70 14.35 -8.02
N ARG A 178 8.39 13.61 -7.15
CA ARG A 178 9.48 14.15 -6.34
C ARG A 178 10.66 14.61 -7.19
N ILE A 179 11.10 13.78 -8.14
CA ILE A 179 12.17 14.16 -9.09
C ILE A 179 11.73 15.39 -9.88
N PHE A 180 10.47 15.42 -10.36
CA PHE A 180 9.96 16.54 -11.14
C PHE A 180 9.98 17.85 -10.34
N GLY A 181 9.48 17.84 -9.11
CA GLY A 181 9.51 19.00 -8.22
C GLY A 181 10.90 19.45 -7.78
N GLU A 182 11.87 18.53 -7.70
CA GLU A 182 13.25 18.85 -7.36
C GLU A 182 14.03 19.43 -8.54
N GLN A 183 13.79 18.95 -9.75
CA GLN A 183 14.50 19.39 -10.95
C GLN A 183 13.96 20.71 -11.52
N PHE A 184 12.66 20.98 -11.35
CA PHE A 184 12.01 22.15 -11.97
C PHE A 184 11.21 22.98 -10.95
N PRO A 185 11.88 23.52 -9.91
CA PRO A 185 11.18 24.29 -8.88
C PRO A 185 10.48 25.51 -9.49
N GLY A 186 9.22 25.73 -9.10
CA GLY A 186 8.42 26.85 -9.59
C GLY A 186 7.90 26.74 -11.03
N ALA A 187 8.09 25.61 -11.73
CA ALA A 187 7.70 25.46 -13.13
C ALA A 187 6.18 25.62 -13.40
N TYR A 188 5.35 25.44 -12.37
CA TYR A 188 3.90 25.61 -12.42
C TYR A 188 3.43 26.80 -11.57
N SER A 189 4.31 27.78 -11.30
CA SER A 189 3.92 29.00 -10.59
C SER A 189 2.75 29.68 -11.32
N GLY A 190 1.70 30.03 -10.56
CA GLY A 190 0.47 30.62 -11.09
C GLY A 190 -0.62 29.61 -11.46
N TYR A 191 -0.34 28.31 -11.43
CA TYR A 191 -1.39 27.28 -11.56
C TYR A 191 -2.17 27.12 -10.25
N HIS A 192 -3.40 26.60 -10.38
CA HIS A 192 -4.24 26.16 -9.28
C HIS A 192 -4.29 24.64 -9.22
N LEU A 193 -4.12 24.06 -8.03
CA LEU A 193 -4.26 22.62 -7.79
C LEU A 193 -5.60 22.33 -7.09
N GLU A 194 -6.32 21.36 -7.62
CA GLU A 194 -7.45 20.69 -6.97
C GLU A 194 -7.08 19.23 -6.69
N VAL A 195 -7.41 18.73 -5.50
CA VAL A 195 -7.12 17.35 -5.12
C VAL A 195 -8.37 16.67 -4.58
N LEU A 196 -8.66 15.50 -5.14
CA LEU A 196 -9.72 14.61 -4.70
C LEU A 196 -9.12 13.26 -4.29
N GLU A 197 -9.55 12.73 -3.13
CA GLU A 197 -9.28 11.34 -2.74
C GLU A 197 -10.58 10.61 -2.35
N SER A 198 -10.67 9.35 -2.76
CA SER A 198 -11.67 8.41 -2.28
C SER A 198 -11.01 7.19 -1.65
N HIS A 199 -11.47 6.85 -0.45
CA HIS A 199 -11.08 5.67 0.33
C HIS A 199 -12.31 5.17 1.09
N GLN A 200 -12.20 3.98 1.70
CA GLN A 200 -13.24 3.42 2.57
C GLN A 200 -13.76 4.43 3.61
N ALA A 201 -15.04 4.34 3.98
CA ALA A 201 -15.68 5.27 4.93
C ALA A 201 -14.95 5.37 6.30
N SER A 202 -14.28 4.30 6.72
CA SER A 202 -13.51 4.24 7.97
C SER A 202 -12.18 5.02 7.93
N LYS A 203 -11.65 5.32 6.73
CA LYS A 203 -10.38 6.02 6.51
C LYS A 203 -10.57 7.54 6.64
N LYS A 204 -10.44 8.08 7.85
CA LYS A 204 -10.63 9.52 8.13
C LYS A 204 -9.39 10.36 7.79
N ASP A 205 -8.21 9.78 7.96
CA ASP A 205 -6.93 10.44 7.68
C ASP A 205 -6.70 10.63 6.18
N THR A 206 -6.04 11.73 5.82
CA THR A 206 -5.56 11.93 4.44
C THR A 206 -4.48 10.89 4.13
N SER A 207 -4.56 10.30 2.94
CA SER A 207 -3.53 9.38 2.44
C SER A 207 -2.12 10.00 2.53
N GLY A 208 -1.17 9.27 3.11
CA GLY A 208 0.23 9.71 3.16
C GLY A 208 0.79 9.99 1.76
N THR A 209 0.48 9.09 0.81
CA THR A 209 0.79 9.27 -0.61
C THR A 209 0.24 10.58 -1.17
N ALA A 210 -0.98 10.98 -0.80
CA ALA A 210 -1.54 12.24 -1.28
C ALA A 210 -0.80 13.46 -0.75
N LYS A 211 -0.39 13.44 0.53
CA LYS A 211 0.43 14.49 1.12
C LYS A 211 1.78 14.61 0.42
N ASP A 212 2.43 13.49 0.12
CA ASP A 212 3.72 13.48 -0.55
C ASP A 212 3.64 14.08 -1.96
N VAL A 213 2.59 13.73 -2.72
CA VAL A 213 2.36 14.28 -4.06
C VAL A 213 2.04 15.78 -4.01
N ILE A 214 1.21 16.21 -3.06
CA ILE A 214 0.91 17.64 -2.85
C ILE A 214 2.19 18.43 -2.55
N ALA A 215 3.04 17.93 -1.65
CA ALA A 215 4.32 18.56 -1.33
C ALA A 215 5.24 18.68 -2.57
N CYS A 216 5.12 17.76 -3.54
CA CYS A 216 5.83 17.89 -4.81
C CYS A 216 5.27 19.03 -5.69
N PHE A 217 3.94 19.20 -5.73
CA PHE A 217 3.33 20.34 -6.42
C PHE A 217 3.67 21.68 -5.76
N GLU A 218 3.81 21.72 -4.43
CA GLU A 218 4.28 22.92 -3.73
C GLU A 218 5.70 23.30 -4.17
N LYS A 219 6.61 22.32 -4.33
CA LYS A 219 7.95 22.56 -4.90
C LYS A 219 7.88 23.07 -6.35
N LEU A 220 6.89 22.62 -7.12
CA LEU A 220 6.62 23.11 -8.48
C LEU A 220 6.02 24.53 -8.49
N GLY A 221 5.81 25.17 -7.34
CA GLY A 221 5.31 26.55 -7.23
C GLY A 221 3.80 26.66 -7.05
N VAL A 222 3.10 25.56 -6.73
CA VAL A 222 1.65 25.54 -6.56
C VAL A 222 1.31 25.37 -5.08
N PRO A 223 1.13 26.47 -4.32
CA PRO A 223 0.79 26.38 -2.90
C PRO A 223 -0.57 25.73 -2.73
N TYR A 224 -0.69 24.82 -1.76
CA TYR A 224 -1.93 24.09 -1.53
C TYR A 224 -2.34 24.10 -0.06
N ASP A 225 -3.59 24.49 0.20
CA ASP A 225 -4.18 24.37 1.53
C ASP A 225 -4.82 22.99 1.66
N MET A 226 -4.27 22.15 2.54
CA MET A 226 -4.75 20.80 2.81
C MET A 226 -6.23 20.73 3.18
N ASN A 227 -6.81 21.81 3.72
CA ASN A 227 -8.24 21.87 4.04
C ASN A 227 -9.15 21.93 2.81
N LYS A 228 -8.61 22.28 1.63
CA LYS A 228 -9.34 22.30 0.35
C LYS A 228 -9.46 20.92 -0.30
N MET A 229 -8.75 19.91 0.22
CA MET A 229 -8.80 18.56 -0.32
C MET A 229 -10.20 17.96 -0.20
N VAL A 230 -10.74 17.52 -1.33
CA VAL A 230 -12.04 16.84 -1.39
C VAL A 230 -11.85 15.38 -0.99
N LYS A 231 -12.47 14.99 0.12
CA LYS A 231 -12.43 13.61 0.62
C LYS A 231 -13.80 12.96 0.45
N ILE A 232 -13.91 12.06 -0.52
CA ILE A 232 -15.14 11.31 -0.74
C ILE A 232 -15.07 10.01 0.07
N ARG A 233 -16.04 9.85 0.97
CA ARG A 233 -16.16 8.71 1.90
C ARG A 233 -17.56 8.10 1.91
N ASP A 234 -18.52 8.83 1.36
CA ASP A 234 -19.90 8.40 1.25
C ASP A 234 -20.02 7.37 0.11
N PRO A 235 -20.49 6.13 0.37
CA PRO A 235 -20.54 5.09 -0.65
C PRO A 235 -21.35 5.45 -1.90
N GLU A 236 -22.44 6.21 -1.77
CA GLU A 236 -23.25 6.63 -2.92
C GLU A 236 -22.44 7.58 -3.82
N GLN A 237 -21.76 8.58 -3.22
CA GLN A 237 -20.85 9.45 -3.98
C GLN A 237 -19.67 8.69 -4.59
N GLN A 238 -19.17 7.65 -3.93
CA GLN A 238 -18.08 6.82 -4.45
C GLN A 238 -18.52 6.07 -5.71
N LEU A 239 -19.73 5.53 -5.72
CA LEU A 239 -20.30 4.85 -6.87
C LEU A 239 -20.62 5.83 -8.00
N GLU A 240 -21.38 6.89 -7.70
CA GLU A 240 -21.99 7.76 -8.71
C GLU A 240 -21.04 8.85 -9.22
N MET A 241 -20.21 9.43 -8.35
CA MET A 241 -19.33 10.55 -8.71
C MET A 241 -17.90 10.10 -9.03
N VAL A 242 -17.37 9.15 -8.25
CA VAL A 242 -15.97 8.71 -8.38
C VAL A 242 -15.83 7.52 -9.34
N GLY A 243 -16.89 6.72 -9.51
CA GLY A 243 -16.86 5.53 -10.35
C GLY A 243 -16.14 4.34 -9.71
N VAL A 244 -16.15 4.25 -8.38
CA VAL A 244 -15.65 3.07 -7.65
C VAL A 244 -16.62 1.91 -7.90
N PRO A 245 -16.15 0.74 -8.38
CA PRO A 245 -17.02 -0.43 -8.51
C PRO A 245 -17.58 -0.88 -7.16
N GLU A 246 -18.84 -1.34 -7.13
CA GLU A 246 -19.57 -1.71 -5.91
C GLU A 246 -18.79 -2.74 -5.07
N GLU A 247 -18.18 -3.73 -5.73
CA GLU A 247 -17.36 -4.76 -5.11
C GLU A 247 -16.07 -4.25 -4.44
N HIS A 248 -15.69 -2.99 -4.68
CA HIS A 248 -14.46 -2.37 -4.20
C HIS A 248 -14.68 -1.20 -3.24
N ILE A 249 -15.93 -0.88 -2.88
CA ILE A 249 -16.25 0.17 -1.89
C ILE A 249 -15.51 -0.09 -0.56
N GLU A 250 -15.49 -1.34 -0.11
CA GLU A 250 -14.80 -1.78 1.11
C GLU A 250 -13.28 -2.01 0.92
N GLY A 251 -12.70 -1.50 -0.16
CA GLY A 251 -11.26 -1.59 -0.40
C GLY A 251 -10.88 -0.95 -1.73
N HIS A 252 -10.76 0.37 -1.74
CA HIS A 252 -10.25 1.13 -2.88
C HIS A 252 -9.42 2.32 -2.39
N ALA A 253 -8.64 2.89 -3.32
CA ALA A 253 -7.93 4.14 -3.13
C ALA A 253 -7.84 4.87 -4.48
N PHE A 254 -8.70 5.86 -4.69
CA PHE A 254 -8.75 6.65 -5.93
C PHE A 254 -8.25 8.06 -5.61
N HIS A 255 -7.34 8.58 -6.42
CA HIS A 255 -6.82 9.94 -6.26
C HIS A 255 -6.76 10.65 -7.60
N LEU A 256 -7.07 11.94 -7.56
CA LEU A 256 -7.04 12.86 -8.69
C LEU A 256 -6.32 14.13 -8.27
N TYR A 257 -5.35 14.55 -9.07
CA TYR A 257 -4.64 15.82 -8.93
C TYR A 257 -4.83 16.60 -10.24
N HIS A 258 -5.54 17.71 -10.16
CA HIS A 258 -5.90 18.51 -11.33
C HIS A 258 -5.25 19.89 -11.23
N LEU A 259 -4.44 20.25 -12.22
CA LEU A 259 -3.80 21.56 -12.33
C LEU A 259 -4.47 22.37 -13.44
N THR A 260 -4.81 23.62 -13.15
CA THR A 260 -5.35 24.58 -14.14
C THR A 260 -4.48 25.82 -14.19
N SER A 261 -4.14 26.31 -15.39
CA SER A 261 -3.40 27.57 -15.57
C SER A 261 -4.23 28.78 -15.15
N SER A 262 -3.59 29.90 -14.81
CA SER A 262 -4.27 31.11 -14.34
C SER A 262 -5.25 31.74 -15.34
N ASP A 263 -5.11 31.41 -16.62
CA ASP A 263 -5.96 31.88 -17.72
C ASP A 263 -6.93 30.80 -18.24
N ASP A 264 -7.06 29.69 -17.50
CA ASP A 264 -7.92 28.53 -17.80
C ASP A 264 -7.64 27.85 -19.16
N SER A 265 -6.50 28.15 -19.80
CA SER A 265 -6.17 27.63 -21.14
C SER A 265 -5.51 26.25 -21.13
N VAL A 266 -4.90 25.85 -20.02
CA VAL A 266 -4.19 24.57 -19.88
C VAL A 266 -4.67 23.83 -18.64
N SER A 267 -4.97 22.54 -18.81
CA SER A 267 -5.31 21.60 -17.75
C SER A 267 -4.37 20.39 -17.80
N PHE A 268 -3.90 19.95 -16.63
CA PHE A 268 -3.21 18.67 -16.44
C PHE A 268 -3.94 17.84 -15.41
N GLU A 269 -4.03 16.54 -15.67
CA GLU A 269 -4.67 15.59 -14.78
C GLU A 269 -3.74 14.40 -14.49
N PHE A 270 -3.59 14.08 -13.21
CA PHE A 270 -2.90 12.89 -12.75
C PHE A 270 -3.87 12.06 -11.92
N GLN A 271 -4.14 10.83 -12.35
CA GLN A 271 -5.08 9.94 -11.68
C GLN A 271 -4.45 8.56 -11.44
N HIS A 272 -4.68 8.01 -10.25
CA HIS A 272 -4.46 6.59 -9.98
C HIS A 272 -5.61 6.01 -9.16
N ASN A 273 -6.14 4.88 -9.65
CA ASN A 273 -7.28 4.20 -9.05
C ASN A 273 -6.87 2.78 -8.68
N VAL A 274 -6.93 2.47 -7.39
CA VAL A 274 -6.68 1.12 -6.88
C VAL A 274 -7.99 0.50 -6.46
N CYS A 275 -8.30 -0.65 -7.05
CA CYS A 275 -9.39 -1.53 -6.67
C CYS A 275 -8.85 -2.73 -5.89
N GLY A 276 -9.42 -3.00 -4.72
CA GLY A 276 -9.01 -4.10 -3.86
C GLY A 276 -7.60 -3.95 -3.30
N ARG A 277 -6.91 -5.08 -3.16
CA ARG A 277 -5.61 -5.19 -2.49
C ARG A 277 -4.50 -5.77 -3.35
N SER A 278 -4.81 -6.11 -4.61
CA SER A 278 -3.91 -6.83 -5.50
C SER A 278 -2.58 -6.10 -5.70
N ILE A 279 -2.60 -4.78 -5.93
CA ILE A 279 -1.37 -4.00 -6.13
C ILE A 279 -0.40 -4.09 -4.95
N TYR A 280 -0.93 -4.13 -3.72
CA TYR A 280 -0.12 -4.23 -2.51
C TYR A 280 0.40 -5.65 -2.31
N ALA A 281 -0.44 -6.66 -2.57
CA ALA A 281 -0.05 -8.06 -2.50
C ALA A 281 1.07 -8.36 -3.50
N GLU A 282 0.88 -8.00 -4.77
CA GLU A 282 1.85 -8.20 -5.84
C GLU A 282 3.17 -7.44 -5.57
N GLY A 283 3.11 -6.20 -5.09
CA GLY A 283 4.30 -5.45 -4.69
C GLY A 283 5.00 -6.05 -3.47
N THR A 284 4.28 -6.70 -2.56
CA THR A 284 4.88 -7.46 -1.46
C THR A 284 5.62 -8.69 -1.97
N ILE A 285 5.05 -9.40 -2.95
CA ILE A 285 5.73 -10.55 -3.57
C ILE A 285 7.01 -10.11 -4.27
N ASP A 286 6.99 -8.97 -4.97
CA ASP A 286 8.20 -8.38 -5.54
C ASP A 286 9.24 -8.03 -4.47
N ALA A 287 8.81 -7.41 -3.38
CA ALA A 287 9.66 -7.09 -2.23
C ALA A 287 10.27 -8.36 -1.59
N ALA A 288 9.50 -9.45 -1.48
CA ALA A 288 9.98 -10.71 -0.94
C ALA A 288 11.04 -11.35 -1.85
N ILE A 289 10.80 -11.40 -3.16
CA ILE A 289 11.75 -11.92 -4.15
C ILE A 289 13.03 -11.07 -4.16
N PHE A 290 12.89 -9.75 -4.14
CA PHE A 290 14.01 -8.82 -4.03
C PHE A 290 14.83 -9.11 -2.77
N LEU A 291 14.18 -9.13 -1.60
CA LEU A 291 14.87 -9.31 -0.32
C LEU A 291 15.56 -10.67 -0.24
N HIS A 292 14.91 -11.74 -0.71
CA HIS A 292 15.50 -13.07 -0.80
C HIS A 292 16.78 -13.06 -1.63
N ARG A 293 16.79 -12.41 -2.81
CA ARG A 293 18.00 -12.27 -3.63
C ARG A 293 19.12 -11.54 -2.89
N LYS A 294 18.81 -10.46 -2.15
CA LYS A 294 19.80 -9.70 -1.37
C LYS A 294 20.40 -10.50 -0.22
N VAL A 295 19.58 -11.35 0.43
CA VAL A 295 20.05 -12.30 1.46
C VAL A 295 21.02 -13.31 0.84
N GLN A 296 20.64 -13.94 -0.28
CA GLN A 296 21.46 -14.95 -0.96
C GLN A 296 22.79 -14.37 -1.47
N SER A 297 22.77 -13.14 -2.01
CA SER A 297 23.98 -12.46 -2.47
C SER A 297 24.83 -11.87 -1.34
N LYS A 298 24.37 -11.97 -0.08
CA LYS A 298 25.00 -11.37 1.11
C LYS A 298 25.29 -9.87 0.92
N ASP A 299 24.38 -9.15 0.26
CA ASP A 299 24.52 -7.72 -0.04
C ASP A 299 24.89 -6.94 1.22
N SER A 300 25.80 -5.98 1.16
CA SER A 300 26.24 -5.19 2.31
C SER A 300 25.13 -4.32 2.90
N LYS A 301 24.18 -3.85 2.08
CA LYS A 301 23.00 -3.14 2.55
C LYS A 301 22.02 -4.12 3.21
N ARG A 302 21.51 -3.75 4.39
CA ARG A 302 20.61 -4.60 5.19
C ARG A 302 19.16 -4.12 5.20
N ILE A 303 18.93 -2.81 5.09
CA ILE A 303 17.60 -2.21 5.15
C ILE A 303 17.25 -1.63 3.79
N TYR A 304 16.13 -2.05 3.23
CA TYR A 304 15.63 -1.67 1.92
C TYR A 304 14.23 -1.06 2.00
N ASN A 305 13.83 -0.41 0.91
CA ASN A 305 12.47 0.10 0.73
C ASN A 305 11.93 -0.23 -0.68
N MET A 306 10.72 0.21 -1.01
CA MET A 306 10.12 -0.09 -2.30
C MET A 306 10.79 0.64 -3.49
N GLU A 307 11.50 1.74 -3.27
CA GLU A 307 12.32 2.35 -4.34
C GLU A 307 13.54 1.49 -4.69
N ASP A 308 14.13 0.80 -3.72
CA ASP A 308 15.20 -0.16 -3.99
C ASP A 308 14.69 -1.32 -4.85
N VAL A 309 13.47 -1.81 -4.58
CA VAL A 309 12.80 -2.83 -5.42
C VAL A 309 12.59 -2.32 -6.85
N LEU A 310 12.11 -1.08 -6.99
CA LEU A 310 11.89 -0.47 -8.30
C LEU A 310 13.21 -0.33 -9.11
N ARG A 311 14.32 -0.01 -8.44
CA ARG A 311 15.65 0.12 -9.08
C ARG A 311 16.24 -1.22 -9.53
N GLU A 312 15.86 -2.33 -8.90
CA GLU A 312 16.29 -3.67 -9.34
C GLU A 312 15.72 -4.03 -10.72
N GLY A 313 14.59 -3.42 -11.09
CA GLY A 313 13.90 -3.67 -12.36
C GLY A 313 12.89 -4.82 -12.27
N TYR A 314 12.47 -5.31 -13.45
CA TYR A 314 11.45 -6.36 -13.56
C TYR A 314 12.03 -7.71 -13.14
N MET A 315 11.43 -8.31 -12.10
CA MET A 315 11.89 -9.60 -11.56
C MET A 315 10.97 -10.78 -11.91
N ARG A 316 9.76 -10.51 -12.42
CA ARG A 316 8.74 -11.49 -12.79
C ARG A 316 7.67 -10.83 -13.62
#